data_AF-A0A0A9DNP8-F1
#
_entry.id   AF-A0A0A9DNP8-F1
#
_cell.length_a   1.000
_cell.length_b   1.000
_cell.length_c   1.000
_cell.angle_alpha   90.00
_cell.angle_beta   90.00
_cell.angle_gamma   90.00
#
_symmetry.space_group_name_H-M   'P 1'
#
loop_
_entity.id
_entity.type
_entity.pdbx_description
1 polymer ?
#
loop_
_entity_poly.entity_id
_entity_poly.type
_entity_poly.pdbx_seq_one_letter_code
_entity_poly.pdbx_strand_id
1 'polypeptide(L)'
;MKIIEGEFECPVSRIFSNVSDEPVAAASFGQVYQGRTVDGDLVAIKVQRPNLLPSVLRDIYILRLGVCMFPFAKTRSYLSI
;
A
#
# COMPACT_ATOMS: atom_id res chain seq x y z
N MET A 1 5.23 3.74 -14.27
CA MET A 1 6.11 4.94 -14.19
C MET A 1 5.37 6.23 -13.84
N LYS A 2 4.20 6.54 -14.43
CA LYS A 2 3.43 7.79 -14.13
C LYS A 2 3.26 8.14 -12.64
N ILE A 3 3.09 7.15 -11.75
CA ILE A 3 2.97 7.40 -10.30
C ILE A 3 4.29 7.96 -9.74
N ILE A 4 5.42 7.33 -10.08
CA ILE A 4 6.75 7.79 -9.65
C ILE A 4 7.01 9.21 -10.17
N GLU A 5 6.71 9.47 -11.45
CA GLU A 5 6.91 10.80 -12.05
C GLU A 5 6.02 11.87 -11.43
N GLY A 6 4.80 11.51 -11.05
CA GLY A 6 3.88 12.41 -10.35
C GLY A 6 4.37 12.79 -8.96
N GLU A 7 4.93 11.84 -8.19
CA GLU A 7 5.44 12.10 -6.84
C GLU A 7 6.72 12.95 -6.84
N PHE A 8 7.58 12.78 -7.84
CA PHE A 8 8.84 13.52 -7.97
C PHE A 8 8.76 14.74 -8.88
N GLU A 9 7.59 15.01 -9.47
CA GLU A 9 7.33 16.10 -10.42
C GLU A 9 8.36 16.19 -11.57
N CYS A 10 8.95 15.06 -11.95
CA CYS A 10 9.96 14.99 -12.99
C CYS A 10 10.02 13.60 -13.65
N PRO A 11 10.64 13.48 -14.84
CA PRO A 11 10.80 12.19 -15.50
C PRO A 11 11.61 11.21 -14.66
N VAL A 12 11.23 9.93 -14.65
CA VAL A 12 11.92 8.86 -13.87
C VAL A 12 13.42 8.83 -14.19
N SER A 13 13.79 9.07 -15.45
CA SER A 13 15.18 9.07 -15.94
C SER A 13 16.09 10.11 -15.29
N ARG A 14 15.53 11.14 -14.62
CA ARG A 14 16.30 12.15 -13.90
C ARG A 14 16.77 11.67 -12.52
N ILE A 15 16.07 10.69 -11.94
CA ILE A 15 16.34 10.17 -10.59
C ILE A 15 16.94 8.76 -10.66
N PHE A 16 16.45 7.94 -11.59
CA PHE A 16 16.87 6.56 -11.73
C PHE A 16 17.48 6.32 -13.11
N SER A 17 18.66 5.71 -13.15
CA SER A 17 19.29 5.24 -14.39
C SER A 17 18.58 4.01 -14.96
N ASN A 18 17.99 3.18 -14.09
CA ASN A 18 17.23 2.02 -14.48
C ASN A 18 16.15 1.69 -13.43
N VAL A 19 14.99 1.22 -13.89
CA VAL A 19 13.93 0.66 -13.04
C VAL A 19 13.41 -0.60 -13.74
N SER A 20 13.16 -1.67 -12.99
CA SER A 20 12.62 -2.91 -13.54
C SER A 20 11.21 -2.69 -14.10
N ASP A 21 10.89 -3.34 -15.22
CA ASP A 21 9.55 -3.27 -15.82
C ASP A 21 8.50 -3.97 -14.95
N GLU A 22 8.90 -5.11 -14.37
CA GLU A 22 8.06 -5.91 -13.49
C GLU A 22 8.42 -5.68 -12.01
N PRO A 23 7.43 -5.73 -11.11
CA PRO A 23 7.67 -5.63 -9.67
C PRO A 23 8.36 -6.90 -9.16
N VAL A 24 9.37 -6.71 -8.31
CA VAL A 24 10.12 -7.80 -7.67
C VAL A 24 9.44 -8.32 -6.41
N ALA A 25 8.58 -7.52 -5.78
CA ALA A 25 7.82 -7.94 -4.61
C ALA A 25 6.49 -7.17 -4.45
N ALA A 26 5.54 -7.80 -3.78
CA ALA A 26 4.34 -7.13 -3.28
C ALA A 26 4.65 -6.42 -1.95
N ALA A 27 4.07 -5.24 -1.76
CA ALA A 27 4.01 -4.58 -0.46
C ALA A 27 2.54 -4.42 -0.04
N SER A 28 2.29 -4.18 1.25
CA SER A 28 0.94 -4.00 1.82
C SER A 28 0.06 -3.11 0.92
N PHE A 29 0.41 -1.83 0.77
CA PHE A 29 -0.34 -0.86 -0.05
C PHE A 29 0.31 -0.52 -1.40
N GLY A 30 1.25 -1.34 -1.86
CA GLY A 30 2.09 -0.99 -2.99
C GLY A 30 2.76 -2.19 -3.66
N GLN A 31 3.67 -1.89 -4.57
CA GLN A 31 4.55 -2.85 -5.22
C GLN A 31 5.98 -2.35 -5.08
N VAL A 32 6.94 -3.26 -5.08
CA VAL A 32 8.36 -2.93 -5.02
C VAL A 32 8.99 -3.28 -6.36
N TYR A 33 9.70 -2.33 -6.92
CA TYR A 33 10.50 -2.46 -8.14
C TYR A 33 11.97 -2.41 -7.76
N GLN A 34 12.81 -3.11 -8.51
CA GLN A 34 14.26 -2.93 -8.40
C GLN A 34 14.65 -1.73 -9.26
N GLY A 35 15.58 -0.91 -8.78
CA GLY A 35 16.11 0.18 -9.58
C GLY A 35 17.55 0.53 -9.25
N ARG A 36 18.10 1.43 -10.04
CA ARG A 36 19.42 2.03 -9.83
C ARG A 36 19.28 3.55 -9.94
N THR A 37 19.83 4.28 -8.98
CA THR A 37 19.84 5.75 -9.04
C THR A 37 20.76 6.24 -10.16
N VAL A 38 20.67 7.51 -10.54
CA VAL A 38 21.62 8.12 -11.47
C VAL A 38 23.05 8.13 -10.92
N ASP A 39 23.20 8.15 -9.60
CA ASP A 39 24.50 8.07 -8.90
C ASP A 39 25.06 6.64 -8.85
N GLY A 40 24.27 5.65 -9.26
CA GLY A 40 24.68 4.25 -9.39
C GLY A 40 24.27 3.35 -8.23
N ASP A 41 23.57 3.84 -7.22
CA ASP A 41 23.14 3.04 -6.07
C ASP A 41 22.01 2.08 -6.43
N LEU A 42 22.12 0.84 -5.98
CA LEU A 42 21.06 -0.15 -6.13
C LEU A 42 19.99 0.07 -5.05
N VAL A 43 18.73 0.25 -5.48
CA VAL A 43 17.62 0.63 -4.60
C VAL A 43 16.38 -0.22 -4.83
N ALA A 44 15.57 -0.35 -3.79
CA ALA A 44 14.22 -0.91 -3.85
C ALA A 44 13.20 0.25 -3.89
N ILE A 45 12.47 0.36 -4.99
CA ILE A 45 11.52 1.44 -5.23
C ILE A 45 10.12 0.96 -4.89
N LYS A 46 9.60 1.39 -3.74
CA LYS A 46 8.23 1.07 -3.31
C LYS A 46 7.25 2.08 -3.89
N VAL A 47 6.36 1.61 -4.77
CA VAL A 47 5.35 2.41 -5.46
C VAL A 47 3.97 2.11 -4.88
N GLN A 48 3.21 3.14 -4.53
CA GLN A 48 1.83 3.00 -4.05
C GLN A 48 0.92 2.51 -5.18
N ARG A 49 -0.02 1.60 -4.89
CA ARG A 49 -1.03 1.20 -5.88
C ARG A 49 -1.96 2.38 -6.20
N PRO A 50 -2.40 2.54 -7.46
CA PRO A 50 -3.39 3.56 -7.78
C PRO A 50 -4.68 3.31 -7.02
N ASN A 51 -5.42 4.38 -6.72
CA ASN A 51 -6.74 4.32 -6.07
C ASN A 51 -6.74 3.61 -4.70
N LEU A 52 -5.65 3.71 -3.93
CA LEU A 52 -5.55 3.08 -2.62
C LEU A 52 -6.64 3.56 -1.64
N LEU A 53 -6.84 4.88 -1.55
CA LEU A 53 -7.74 5.49 -0.57
C LEU A 53 -9.20 4.97 -0.71
N PRO A 54 -9.82 4.97 -1.91
CA PRO A 54 -11.14 4.36 -2.09
C PRO A 54 -11.22 2.89 -1.68
N SER A 55 -10.15 2.10 -1.89
CA SER A 55 -10.13 0.70 -1.49
C SER A 55 -10.12 0.56 0.02
N VAL A 56 -9.23 1.29 0.70
CA VAL A 56 -9.12 1.25 2.17
C VAL A 56 -10.41 1.73 2.83
N LEU A 57 -11.04 2.80 2.31
CA LEU A 57 -12.31 3.30 2.83
C LEU A 57 -13.44 2.29 2.67
N ARG A 58 -13.48 1.57 1.55
CA ARG A 58 -14.45 0.49 1.31
C ARG A 58 -14.27 -0.63 2.33
N ASP A 59 -13.03 -1.06 2.58
CA ASP A 59 -12.74 -2.12 3.54
C ASP A 59 -13.19 -1.72 4.95
N ILE A 60 -12.88 -0.50 5.37
CA ILE A 60 -13.34 0.06 6.65
C ILE A 60 -14.87 0.11 6.71
N TYR A 61 -15.52 0.51 5.62
CA TYR A 61 -16.99 0.55 5.55
C TYR A 61 -17.60 -0.85 5.71
N ILE A 62 -17.07 -1.86 5.03
CA ILE A 62 -17.51 -3.25 5.15
C ILE A 62 -17.29 -3.76 6.59
N LEU A 63 -16.14 -3.47 7.19
CA LEU A 63 -15.86 -3.85 8.58
C LEU A 63 -16.87 -3.21 9.55
N ARG A 64 -17.21 -1.93 9.37
CA ARG A 64 -18.24 -1.25 10.18
C ARG A 64 -19.61 -1.91 10.03
N LEU A 65 -20.01 -2.26 8.80
CA LEU A 65 -21.25 -3.00 8.59
C LEU A 65 -21.23 -4.36 9.30
N GLY A 66 -20.12 -5.10 9.21
CA GLY A 66 -19.94 -6.37 9.89
C GLY A 66 -20.09 -6.28 11.41
N VAL A 67 -19.45 -5.28 12.03
CA VAL A 67 -19.57 -5.01 13.48
C VAL A 67 -21.01 -4.67 13.87
N CYS A 68 -21.73 -3.88 13.07
CA CYS A 68 -23.12 -3.55 13.32
C CYS A 68 -24.06 -4.75 13.16
N MET A 69 -23.82 -5.63 12.18
CA MET A 69 -24.65 -6.81 11.92
C MET A 69 -24.40 -7.95 12.92
N PHE A 70 -23.17 -8.09 13.40
CA PHE A 70 -22.76 -9.08 14.39
C PHE A 70 -22.18 -8.37 15.61
N PRO A 71 -23.01 -7.71 16.44
CA PRO A 71 -22.53 -7.22 17.72
C PRO A 71 -22.03 -8.44 18.48
N PHE A 72 -20.71 -8.51 18.70
CA PHE A 72 -20.07 -9.58 19.47
C PHE A 72 -20.88 -9.74 20.75
N ALA A 73 -21.56 -10.88 20.91
CA ALA A 73 -22.34 -11.16 22.09
C ALA A 73 -21.41 -10.95 23.29
N LYS A 74 -21.77 -10.03 24.20
CA LYS A 74 -21.04 -9.84 25.46
C LYS A 74 -20.77 -11.22 26.05
N THR A 75 -19.51 -11.64 26.09
CA THR A 75 -19.12 -12.84 26.84
C THR A 75 -19.63 -12.64 28.26
N ARG A 76 -20.62 -13.43 28.64
CA ARG A 76 -21.24 -13.41 29.95
C ARG A 76 -20.18 -13.88 30.94
N SER A 77 -19.54 -12.93 31.61
CA SER A 77 -18.65 -13.23 32.72
C SER A 77 -19.51 -13.79 33.85
N TYR A 78 -19.50 -15.11 34.01
CA TYR A 78 -19.76 -15.73 35.30
C TYR A 78 -18.70 -15.20 36.26
N LEU A 79 -19.09 -14.46 37.31
CA LEU A 79 -18.47 -14.56 38.64
C LEU A 79 -19.29 -13.78 39.69
N SER A 80 -19.79 -14.55 40.67
CA SER A 80 -19.82 -14.26 42.11
C SER A 80 -20.77 -13.20 42.70
N ILE A 81 -21.97 -13.63 43.09
CA ILE A 81 -22.54 -13.72 44.46
C ILE A 81 -24.05 -13.93 44.34
#